data_AF-E2ASA6-F1
#
_entry.id   AF-E2ASA6-F1
#
_cell.length_a   1.000
_cell.length_b   1.000
_cell.length_c   1.000
_cell.angle_alpha   90.00
_cell.angle_beta   90.00
_cell.angle_gamma   90.00
#
_symmetry.space_group_name_H-M   'P 1'
#
loop_
_entity.id
_entity.type
_entity.pdbx_description
1 polymer ?
#
loop_
_entity_poly.entity_id
_entity_poly.type
_entity_poly.pdbx_seq_one_letter_code
_entity_poly.pdbx_strand_id
1 'polypeptide(L)'
;ESPNKWDQVLSQIEHAINNTICRSTGEKPSKLLFGIEQRKNINDNLRLILDSYSEENRDLLSVRESASNKICKSQEENERYYNKKHKIAVQYNEGDYVMIRNIDTSTGSNKKLIPKYKGPYIIKKVLDSDRYIVTDIEG
;
A
#
# COMPACT_ATOMS: atom_id res chain seq x y z
N GLU A 1 28.39 8.15 0.35
CA GLU A 1 27.09 8.87 0.33
C GLU A 1 26.91 9.59 1.66
N SER A 2 26.41 10.82 1.64
CA SER A 2 26.13 11.60 2.87
C SER A 2 24.65 11.43 3.22
N PRO A 3 24.30 10.72 4.31
CA PRO A 3 22.90 10.37 4.64
C PRO A 3 21.98 11.59 4.89
N ASN A 4 22.54 12.78 5.09
CA ASN A 4 21.80 14.00 5.41
C ASN A 4 21.40 14.87 4.19
N LYS A 5 21.51 14.36 2.95
CA LYS A 5 21.20 15.13 1.73
C LYS A 5 20.06 14.52 0.89
N TRP A 6 19.17 13.75 1.52
CA TRP A 6 18.07 13.08 0.83
C TRP A 6 17.05 14.07 0.23
N ASP A 7 16.92 15.25 0.84
CA ASP A 7 16.09 16.37 0.40
C ASP A 7 16.51 16.87 -1.00
N GLN A 8 17.81 16.86 -1.29
CA GLN A 8 18.37 17.34 -2.56
C GLN A 8 18.07 16.42 -3.75
N VAL A 9 17.71 15.17 -3.48
CA VAL A 9 17.45 14.15 -4.53
C VAL A 9 15.96 13.81 -4.65
N LEU A 10 15.09 14.42 -3.85
CA LEU A 10 13.66 14.10 -3.79
C LEU A 10 12.98 14.20 -5.16
N SER A 11 13.26 15.26 -5.92
CA SER A 11 12.71 15.47 -7.27
C SER A 11 13.14 14.37 -8.26
N GLN A 12 14.37 13.87 -8.12
CA GLN A 12 14.88 12.80 -8.97
C GLN A 12 14.21 11.47 -8.62
N ILE A 13 13.98 11.21 -7.33
CA ILE A 13 13.29 10.02 -6.85
C ILE A 13 11.83 10.04 -7.28
N GLU A 14 11.13 11.16 -7.10
CA GLU A 14 9.75 11.33 -7.55
C GLU A 14 9.62 11.05 -9.05
N HIS A 15 10.50 11.65 -9.87
CA HIS A 15 10.53 11.40 -11.30
C HIS A 15 10.79 9.91 -11.62
N ALA A 16 11.72 9.26 -10.91
CA ALA A 16 12.02 7.85 -11.10
C ALA A 16 10.81 6.95 -10.76
N ILE A 17 10.14 7.19 -9.64
CA ILE A 17 8.95 6.44 -9.22
C ILE A 17 7.82 6.63 -10.23
N ASN A 18 7.56 7.86 -10.65
CA ASN A 18 6.49 8.19 -11.59
C ASN A 18 6.72 7.63 -13.00
N ASN A 19 7.98 7.38 -13.39
CA ASN A 19 8.35 6.90 -14.72
C ASN A 19 8.84 5.45 -14.77
N THR A 20 8.79 4.73 -13.64
CA THR A 20 9.07 3.29 -13.60
C THR A 20 7.79 2.50 -13.87
N ILE A 21 7.91 1.41 -14.63
CA ILE A 21 6.77 0.52 -14.92
C ILE A 21 6.34 -0.15 -13.62
N CYS A 22 5.08 0.04 -13.23
CA CYS A 22 4.51 -0.66 -12.07
C CYS A 22 4.01 -2.05 -12.49
N ARG A 23 4.32 -3.09 -11.71
CA ARG A 23 3.94 -4.48 -12.05
C ARG A 23 2.43 -4.69 -12.13
N SER A 24 1.66 -4.07 -11.22
CA SER A 24 0.20 -4.27 -11.15
C SER A 24 -0.55 -3.59 -12.29
N THR A 25 -0.06 -2.43 -12.75
CA THR A 25 -0.64 -1.70 -13.89
C THR A 25 -0.01 -2.11 -15.22
N GLY A 26 1.21 -2.64 -15.19
CA GLY A 26 2.04 -2.94 -16.34
C GLY A 26 2.46 -1.71 -17.16
N GLU A 27 2.32 -0.51 -16.60
CA GLU A 27 2.61 0.77 -17.24
C GLU A 27 3.16 1.80 -16.24
N LYS A 28 3.73 2.89 -16.76
CA LYS A 28 4.27 3.99 -15.94
C LYS A 28 3.13 4.86 -15.36
N PRO A 29 3.14 5.22 -14.07
CA PRO A 29 2.14 6.12 -13.49
C PRO A 29 1.99 7.45 -14.23
N SER A 30 3.10 8.08 -14.62
CA SER A 30 3.10 9.34 -15.38
C SER A 30 2.39 9.20 -16.74
N LYS A 31 2.61 8.08 -17.43
CA LYS A 31 1.99 7.78 -18.73
C LYS A 31 0.49 7.55 -18.59
N LEU A 32 0.05 6.86 -17.54
CA LEU A 32 -1.38 6.67 -17.26
C LEU A 32 -2.07 8.00 -16.91
N LEU A 33 -1.35 8.93 -16.27
CA LEU A 33 -1.89 10.23 -15.91
C LEU A 33 -1.93 11.19 -17.10
N PHE A 34 -0.80 11.40 -17.77
CA PHE A 34 -0.63 12.43 -18.80
C PHE A 34 -0.79 11.93 -20.25
N GLY A 35 -0.77 10.61 -20.47
CA GLY A 35 -0.81 10.00 -21.80
C GLY A 35 0.45 10.19 -22.63
N ILE A 36 1.49 10.78 -22.05
CA ILE A 36 2.80 11.00 -22.68
C ILE A 36 3.88 10.39 -21.81
N GLU A 37 4.99 10.00 -22.43
CA GLU A 37 6.16 9.56 -21.67
C GLU A 37 6.91 10.78 -21.15
N GLN A 38 6.98 10.95 -19.83
CA GLN A 38 7.81 12.00 -19.26
C GLN A 38 9.27 11.59 -19.36
N ARG A 39 10.00 12.27 -20.24
CA ARG A 39 11.42 12.04 -20.47
C ARG A 39 12.24 12.88 -19.51
N LYS A 40 13.28 12.31 -18.93
CA LYS A 40 14.34 13.09 -18.27
C LYS A 40 15.15 13.82 -19.35
N ASN A 41 15.92 14.84 -18.98
CA ASN A 41 16.95 15.42 -19.84
C ASN A 41 17.92 14.29 -20.27
N ILE A 42 17.74 13.80 -21.49
CA ILE A 42 18.56 12.80 -22.13
C ILE A 42 19.69 13.56 -22.83
N ASN A 43 20.93 13.35 -22.39
CA ASN A 43 22.13 13.95 -23.02
C ASN A 43 22.61 13.14 -24.25
N ASP A 44 21.75 12.29 -24.82
CA ASP A 44 22.09 11.40 -25.92
C ASP A 44 21.38 11.83 -27.21
N ASN A 45 22.16 12.40 -28.13
CA ASN A 45 21.68 12.91 -29.42
C ASN A 45 21.04 11.81 -30.28
N LEU A 46 21.49 10.56 -30.16
CA LEU A 46 20.94 9.44 -30.93
C LEU A 46 19.48 9.17 -30.53
N ARG A 47 19.21 9.24 -29.23
CA ARG A 47 17.88 9.00 -28.67
C ARG A 47 16.89 10.10 -29.06
N LEU A 48 17.34 11.36 -29.10
CA LEU A 48 16.53 12.48 -29.60
C LEU A 48 16.10 12.29 -31.06
N ILE A 49 17.00 11.79 -31.91
CA ILE A 49 16.71 11.53 -33.33
C ILE A 49 15.72 10.37 -33.47
N LEU A 50 15.97 9.24 -32.80
CA LEU A 50 15.05 8.09 -32.82
C LEU A 50 13.65 8.46 -32.33
N ASP A 51 13.58 9.27 -31.29
CA ASP A 51 12.33 9.76 -30.72
C ASP A 51 11.57 10.69 -31.69
N SER A 52 12.27 11.47 -32.52
CA SER A 52 11.64 12.35 -33.52
C SER A 52 10.92 11.57 -34.63
N TYR A 53 11.33 10.32 -34.85
CA TYR A 53 10.68 9.39 -35.77
C TYR A 53 9.61 8.52 -35.10
N SER A 54 9.50 8.56 -33.77
CA SER A 54 8.47 7.82 -33.05
C SER A 54 7.15 8.60 -33.07
N GLU A 55 6.17 8.11 -33.81
CA GLU A 55 4.79 8.56 -33.64
C GLU A 55 4.32 8.10 -32.25
N GLU A 56 4.26 9.02 -31.28
CA GLU A 56 3.66 8.71 -29.99
C GLU A 56 2.19 8.35 -30.20
N ASN A 57 1.88 7.05 -30.11
CA ASN A 57 0.51 6.57 -30.15
C ASN A 57 -0.20 7.05 -28.88
N ARG A 58 -0.99 8.12 -29.02
CA ARG A 58 -1.69 8.81 -27.93
C ARG A 58 -3.03 8.17 -27.55
N ASP A 59 -3.22 6.88 -27.81
CA ASP A 59 -4.44 6.20 -27.38
C ASP A 59 -4.41 5.91 -25.86
N LEU A 60 -4.59 6.98 -25.09
CA LEU A 60 -4.62 6.95 -23.63
C LEU A 60 -5.76 6.09 -23.10
N LEU A 61 -6.86 5.97 -23.83
CA LEU A 61 -8.01 5.15 -23.42
C LEU A 61 -7.64 3.67 -23.44
N SER A 62 -7.05 3.20 -24.54
CA SER A 62 -6.59 1.81 -24.66
C SER A 62 -5.53 1.46 -23.60
N VAL A 63 -4.58 2.36 -23.36
CA VAL A 63 -3.55 2.15 -22.32
C VAL A 63 -4.18 2.05 -20.92
N ARG A 64 -5.16 2.91 -20.60
CA ARG A 64 -5.89 2.86 -19.32
C ARG A 64 -6.76 1.63 -19.18
N GLU A 65 -7.41 1.20 -20.25
CA GLU A 65 -8.20 -0.03 -20.26
C GLU A 65 -7.32 -1.26 -20.02
N SER A 66 -6.17 -1.35 -20.70
CA SER A 66 -5.18 -2.40 -20.48
C SER A 66 -4.67 -2.42 -19.04
N ALA A 67 -4.36 -1.24 -18.47
CA ALA A 67 -3.96 -1.11 -17.07
C ALA A 67 -5.08 -1.55 -16.10
N SER A 68 -6.32 -1.14 -16.36
CA SER A 68 -7.50 -1.55 -15.56
C SER A 68 -7.66 -3.08 -15.54
N ASN A 69 -7.57 -3.71 -16.71
CA ASN A 69 -7.65 -5.16 -16.85
C ASN A 69 -6.53 -5.88 -16.09
N LYS A 70 -5.29 -5.34 -16.12
CA LYS A 70 -4.16 -5.89 -15.35
C LYS A 70 -4.35 -5.73 -13.84
N ILE A 71 -4.87 -4.58 -13.40
CA ILE A 71 -5.17 -4.33 -11.98
C ILE A 71 -6.20 -5.36 -11.50
N CYS A 72 -7.29 -5.56 -12.24
CA CYS A 72 -8.32 -6.54 -11.90
C CYS A 72 -7.72 -7.96 -11.75
N LYS A 73 -6.95 -8.42 -12.74
CA LYS A 73 -6.25 -9.72 -12.67
C LYS A 73 -5.31 -9.81 -11.46
N SER A 74 -4.53 -8.76 -11.19
CA SER A 74 -3.63 -8.73 -10.04
C SER A 74 -4.40 -8.78 -8.72
N GLN A 75 -5.56 -8.13 -8.62
CA GLN A 75 -6.42 -8.17 -7.44
C GLN A 75 -6.97 -9.57 -7.22
N GLU A 76 -7.47 -10.24 -8.27
CA GLU A 76 -7.93 -11.63 -8.18
C GLU A 76 -6.82 -12.59 -7.73
N GLU A 77 -5.61 -12.46 -8.29
CA GLU A 77 -4.47 -13.29 -7.89
C GLU A 77 -4.08 -13.06 -6.43
N ASN A 78 -4.04 -11.79 -6.00
CA ASN A 78 -3.73 -11.42 -4.62
C ASN A 78 -4.78 -11.97 -3.65
N GLU A 79 -6.07 -11.86 -4.00
CA GLU A 79 -7.17 -12.42 -3.22
C GLU A 79 -7.05 -13.94 -3.11
N ARG A 80 -6.82 -14.65 -4.24
CA ARG A 80 -6.63 -16.10 -4.23
C ARG A 80 -5.45 -16.51 -3.34
N TYR A 81 -4.33 -15.80 -3.42
CA TYR A 81 -3.15 -16.09 -2.61
C TYR A 81 -3.40 -15.85 -1.11
N TYR A 82 -4.10 -14.76 -0.79
CA TYR A 82 -4.49 -14.43 0.58
C TYR A 82 -5.44 -15.50 1.13
N ASN A 83 -6.55 -15.76 0.43
CA ASN A 83 -7.58 -16.73 0.83
C ASN A 83 -7.03 -18.15 1.00
N LYS A 84 -6.03 -18.55 0.21
CA LYS A 84 -5.36 -19.85 0.35
C LYS A 84 -4.70 -20.06 1.72
N LYS A 85 -4.18 -19.00 2.33
CA LYS A 85 -3.45 -19.05 3.62
C LYS A 85 -4.25 -18.45 4.78
N HIS A 86 -5.32 -17.74 4.48
CA HIS A 86 -6.12 -17.05 5.45
C HIS A 86 -6.83 -18.05 6.38
N LYS A 87 -6.75 -17.78 7.69
CA LYS A 87 -7.52 -18.50 8.70
C LYS A 87 -8.66 -17.57 9.14
N ILE A 88 -9.86 -18.11 9.19
CA ILE A 88 -11.05 -17.41 9.65
C ILE A 88 -10.76 -16.85 11.06
N ALA A 89 -11.04 -15.57 11.26
CA ALA A 89 -10.89 -14.92 12.54
C ALA A 89 -11.85 -15.51 13.58
N VAL A 90 -11.45 -15.49 14.85
CA VAL A 90 -12.33 -15.86 15.95
C VAL A 90 -13.46 -14.83 16.00
N GLN A 91 -14.70 -15.32 15.91
CA GLN A 91 -15.89 -14.50 16.01
C GLN A 91 -16.30 -14.38 17.48
N TYR A 92 -16.60 -13.16 17.90
CA TYR A 92 -17.05 -12.86 19.25
C TYR A 92 -18.46 -12.28 19.24
N ASN A 93 -19.20 -12.51 20.31
CA ASN A 93 -20.55 -12.00 20.49
C ASN A 93 -20.59 -10.86 21.52
N GLU A 94 -21.68 -10.10 21.51
CA GLU A 94 -21.95 -9.11 22.55
C GLU A 94 -22.07 -9.81 23.91
N GLY A 95 -21.41 -9.26 24.93
CA GLY A 95 -21.31 -9.85 26.26
C GLY A 95 -20.09 -10.75 26.48
N ASP A 96 -19.34 -11.12 25.43
CA ASP A 96 -18.14 -11.93 25.60
C ASP A 96 -17.02 -11.16 26.30
N TYR A 97 -16.30 -11.86 27.18
CA TYR A 97 -15.12 -11.33 27.86
C TYR A 97 -13.87 -11.50 27.00
N VAL A 98 -13.17 -10.40 26.77
CA VAL A 98 -11.96 -10.37 25.97
C VAL A 98 -10.82 -9.65 26.68
N MET A 99 -9.60 -10.06 26.37
CA MET A 99 -8.38 -9.39 26.80
C MET A 99 -7.72 -8.75 25.60
N ILE A 100 -7.24 -7.52 25.75
CA ILE A 100 -6.60 -6.77 24.67
C ILE A 100 -5.10 -6.84 24.86
N ARG A 101 -4.36 -7.01 23.76
CA ARG A 101 -2.90 -7.01 23.79
C ARG A 101 -2.38 -5.68 24.31
N ASN A 102 -1.51 -5.73 25.30
CA ASN A 102 -0.91 -4.54 25.87
C ASN A 102 0.21 -4.04 24.94
N ILE A 103 -0.05 -2.94 24.23
CA ILE A 103 0.95 -2.26 23.40
C ILE A 103 1.45 -1.05 24.19
N ASP A 104 2.43 -1.27 25.06
CA ASP A 104 3.08 -0.18 25.80
C ASP A 104 4.28 0.39 25.00
N THR A 105 4.13 1.62 24.54
CA THR A 105 5.17 2.38 23.83
C THR A 105 5.97 3.30 24.74
N SER A 106 5.69 3.31 26.05
CA SER A 106 6.38 4.17 27.02
C SER A 106 7.89 3.91 27.03
N THR A 107 8.66 5.00 27.00
CA THR A 107 10.12 4.99 27.04
C THR A 107 10.60 4.95 28.49
N GLY A 108 11.58 4.10 28.79
CA GLY A 108 12.22 4.03 30.11
C GLY A 108 11.69 2.95 31.07
N SER A 109 10.57 2.29 30.78
CA SER A 109 10.07 1.15 31.56
C SER A 109 10.57 -0.20 31.02
N ASN A 110 10.89 -1.14 31.92
CA ASN A 110 11.33 -2.48 31.53
C ASN A 110 10.14 -3.32 31.04
N LYS A 111 10.02 -3.45 29.72
CA LYS A 111 8.91 -4.15 29.05
C LYS A 111 8.81 -5.65 29.36
N LYS A 112 9.85 -6.27 29.94
CA LYS A 112 9.83 -7.72 30.25
C LYS A 112 8.87 -8.06 31.38
N LEU A 113 8.64 -7.14 32.32
CA LEU A 113 7.81 -7.36 33.50
C LEU A 113 6.35 -6.90 33.33
N ILE A 114 6.03 -6.27 32.20
CA ILE A 114 4.69 -5.77 31.92
C ILE A 114 3.81 -6.93 31.40
N PRO A 115 2.59 -7.13 31.93
CA PRO A 115 1.67 -8.12 31.42
C PRO A 115 1.39 -7.95 29.93
N LYS A 116 1.38 -9.06 29.19
CA LYS A 116 1.16 -9.08 27.72
C LYS A 116 -0.24 -8.62 27.31
N TYR A 117 -1.21 -8.70 28.22
CA TYR A 117 -2.62 -8.38 27.99
C TYR A 117 -3.16 -7.49 29.11
N LYS A 118 -4.19 -6.70 28.79
CA LYS A 118 -4.93 -5.83 29.72
C LYS A 118 -6.41 -6.21 29.71
N GLY A 119 -7.09 -5.87 30.81
CA GLY A 119 -8.50 -6.19 31.02
C GLY A 119 -8.69 -7.59 31.60
N PRO A 120 -9.91 -7.88 32.06
CA PRO A 120 -10.95 -8.27 31.11
C PRO A 120 -11.86 -7.11 30.70
N TYR A 121 -12.22 -7.07 29.42
CA TYR A 121 -13.19 -6.15 28.83
C TYR A 121 -14.40 -6.95 28.35
N ILE A 122 -15.54 -6.29 28.16
CA ILE A 122 -16.74 -6.89 27.56
C ILE A 122 -16.94 -6.31 26.16
N ILE A 123 -17.31 -7.15 25.20
CA ILE A 123 -17.75 -6.68 23.89
C ILE A 123 -19.15 -6.08 24.02
N LYS A 124 -19.24 -4.78 23.76
CA LYS A 124 -20.49 -4.02 23.77
C LYS A 124 -21.21 -4.09 22.43
N LYS A 125 -20.46 -4.15 21.33
CA LYS A 125 -21.04 -4.18 19.98
C LYS A 125 -20.12 -4.86 18.98
N VAL A 126 -20.70 -5.71 18.14
CA VAL A 126 -20.02 -6.31 16.97
C VAL A 126 -20.21 -5.40 15.74
N LEU A 127 -19.12 -5.13 15.01
CA LEU A 127 -19.11 -4.36 13.77
C LEU A 127 -18.62 -5.22 12.60
N ASP A 128 -18.82 -4.73 11.38
CA ASP A 128 -18.35 -5.41 10.17
C ASP A 128 -16.82 -5.50 10.10
N SER A 129 -16.34 -6.55 9.44
CA SER A 129 -14.92 -6.82 9.17
C SER A 129 -14.07 -7.04 10.42
N ASP A 130 -14.53 -7.92 11.33
CA ASP A 130 -13.83 -8.33 12.55
C ASP A 130 -13.48 -7.17 13.49
N ARG A 131 -14.34 -6.15 13.55
CA ARG A 131 -14.16 -4.99 14.43
C ARG A 131 -15.17 -5.07 15.58
N TYR A 132 -14.71 -4.73 16.78
CA TYR A 132 -15.51 -4.84 17.99
C TYR A 132 -15.36 -3.58 18.85
N ILE A 133 -16.46 -3.12 19.44
CA ILE A 133 -16.45 -2.09 20.47
C ILE A 133 -16.41 -2.80 21.81
N VAL A 134 -15.39 -2.47 22.60
CA VAL A 134 -15.13 -3.05 23.93
C VAL A 134 -15.30 -1.98 24.99
N THR A 135 -15.82 -2.37 26.15
CA THR A 135 -15.97 -1.51 27.33
C THR A 135 -15.39 -2.18 28.56
N ASP A 136 -15.01 -1.38 29.55
CA ASP A 136 -14.67 -1.90 30.88
C ASP A 136 -15.88 -2.62 31.48
N ILE A 137 -15.59 -3.61 32.32
CA ILE A 137 -16.61 -4.31 33.08
C ILE A 137 -17.15 -3.33 34.12
N GLU A 138 -18.47 -3.21 34.22
CA GLU A 138 -19.08 -2.48 35.34
C GLU A 138 -18.73 -3.19 36.64
N GLY A 139 -18.00 -2.48 37.50
CA GLY A 139 -17.65 -2.88 38.86
C GLY A 139 -18.36 -2.01 39.88
#